data_AF-A0A9Q0QIH4-F1
#
_entry.id   AF-A0A9Q0QIH4-F1
#
_cell.length_a   1.000
_cell.length_b   1.000
_cell.length_c   1.000
_cell.angle_alpha   90.00
_cell.angle_beta   90.00
_cell.angle_gamma   90.00
#
_symmetry.space_group_name_H-M   'P 1'
#
loop_
_entity.id
_entity.type
_entity.pdbx_description
1 polymer ?
#
loop_
_entity_poly.entity_id
_entity_poly.type
_entity_poly.pdbx_seq_one_letter_code
_entity_poly.pdbx_strand_id
1 'polypeptide(L)'
;MMIEFLELLELLDSLFHAADEGLSNAFSQSMDEPYGIGLSKQFKLEEAREHCLQILKLLHSKFTLPDISGVSKIKHFCLENARLIFCTASSSAKLYAEDMLRSGLEVLIIDEAAQLKECESAIPLQFPGLRHAIFVGDECQLPAMVQSKISEKAEFGRSLFLRLAQLGHKKHLLNVQYRMHPSISLFPNVEFYGKQILDAPLVKERSYEKCFLQGKMYGSYSFINVDHGHEEADDRHSQKNVVEVAVVCEIVAKLFEESVSMKETLSVGVISPYSAQVSAIQEKLGKTLSRASGSGFSVSVRSVDGFQGGEEDIILISTVRCDLMGLVGFLKSPQRTNVALTRARYCLWIVGNGVTLGNSDSVWERMVIDAKARGFFYNADEDECLAQAIIAALIEVGKTDHFPNAHLVLFKSARWKVSFHNGFSKFVTRIKTMEIYILEENACIFQVLKVWDLLPLSEISNLAKLVDIFYGKYSGDQINRCKLRHFEGNLQVPMTWSVHSNEHSKDDPVEFLSIQFASLNLLD
;
A
#
# COMPACT_ATOMS: atom_id res chain seq x y z
N MET A 1 -45.00 -6.24 10.47
CA MET A 1 -45.65 -4.95 10.18
C MET A 1 -44.73 -4.07 9.34
N MET A 2 -43.66 -3.49 9.88
CA MET A 2 -42.66 -2.79 9.05
C MET A 2 -41.82 -3.77 8.19
N ILE A 3 -41.54 -4.98 8.71
CA ILE A 3 -40.90 -6.06 7.95
C ILE A 3 -41.83 -6.51 6.80
N GLU A 4 -43.08 -6.89 7.09
CA GLU A 4 -44.13 -7.15 6.05
C GLU A 4 -44.28 -6.04 4.99
N PHE A 5 -43.94 -4.79 5.30
CA PHE A 5 -43.96 -3.68 4.34
C PHE A 5 -42.69 -3.64 3.47
N LEU A 6 -41.52 -3.91 4.04
CA LEU A 6 -40.27 -4.11 3.29
C LEU A 6 -40.36 -5.33 2.39
N GLU A 7 -40.86 -6.46 2.89
CA GLU A 7 -41.12 -7.68 2.10
C GLU A 7 -42.06 -7.40 0.92
N LEU A 8 -43.10 -6.57 1.10
CA LEU A 8 -43.99 -6.14 0.01
C LEU A 8 -43.31 -5.19 -0.99
N LEU A 9 -42.40 -4.33 -0.53
CA LEU A 9 -41.63 -3.43 -1.40
C LEU A 9 -40.57 -4.19 -2.20
N GLU A 10 -39.86 -5.14 -1.60
CA GLU A 10 -38.93 -6.05 -2.29
C GLU A 10 -39.66 -6.93 -3.32
N LEU A 11 -40.88 -7.37 -3.01
CA LEU A 11 -41.74 -8.06 -3.98
C LEU A 11 -42.13 -7.14 -5.15
N LEU A 12 -42.48 -5.87 -4.88
CA LEU A 12 -42.76 -4.88 -5.93
C LEU A 12 -41.53 -4.55 -6.77
N ASP A 13 -40.36 -4.38 -6.16
CA ASP A 13 -39.10 -4.02 -6.82
C ASP A 13 -38.58 -5.16 -7.69
N SER A 14 -38.66 -6.41 -7.21
CA SER A 14 -38.37 -7.60 -8.02
C SER A 14 -39.36 -7.79 -9.18
N LEU A 15 -40.64 -7.45 -8.99
CA LEU A 15 -41.62 -7.40 -10.09
C LEU A 15 -41.31 -6.28 -11.11
N PHE A 16 -40.83 -5.11 -10.66
CA PHE A 16 -40.39 -4.05 -11.57
C PHE A 16 -39.12 -4.43 -12.34
N HIS A 17 -38.13 -5.04 -11.70
CA HIS A 17 -36.94 -5.55 -12.39
C HIS A 17 -37.27 -6.65 -13.41
N ALA A 18 -38.13 -7.61 -13.05
CA ALA A 18 -38.62 -8.63 -13.99
C ALA A 18 -39.43 -8.01 -15.15
N ALA A 19 -40.17 -6.93 -14.90
CA ALA A 19 -40.85 -6.17 -15.94
C ALA A 19 -39.89 -5.39 -16.83
N ASP A 20 -38.78 -4.85 -16.30
CA ASP A 20 -37.81 -4.04 -17.06
C ASP A 20 -36.87 -4.90 -17.93
N GLU A 21 -36.47 -6.09 -17.46
CA GLU A 21 -35.89 -7.12 -18.34
C GLU A 21 -36.88 -7.56 -19.42
N GLY A 22 -38.18 -7.61 -19.12
CA GLY A 22 -39.24 -7.89 -20.09
C GLY A 22 -39.45 -6.76 -21.12
N LEU A 23 -39.37 -5.50 -20.68
CA LEU A 23 -39.59 -4.29 -21.48
C LEU A 23 -38.40 -3.97 -22.38
N SER A 24 -37.17 -4.06 -21.87
CA SER A 24 -35.96 -3.89 -22.68
C SER A 24 -35.87 -4.95 -23.79
N ASN A 25 -36.29 -6.19 -23.52
CA ASN A 25 -36.46 -7.27 -24.51
C ASN A 25 -37.79 -7.22 -25.30
N ALA A 26 -38.62 -6.18 -25.11
CA ALA A 26 -39.79 -5.89 -25.93
C ALA A 26 -39.55 -4.72 -26.89
N PHE A 27 -38.74 -3.72 -26.49
CA PHE A 27 -38.37 -2.58 -27.35
C PHE A 27 -37.16 -2.85 -28.25
N SER A 28 -36.31 -3.85 -27.94
CA SER A 28 -35.14 -4.19 -28.77
C SER A 28 -35.43 -5.13 -29.94
N GLN A 29 -36.57 -5.80 -29.96
CA GLN A 29 -36.98 -6.70 -31.06
C GLN A 29 -37.77 -5.92 -32.12
N SER A 30 -37.14 -5.67 -33.27
CA SER A 30 -37.77 -5.05 -34.44
C SER A 30 -38.95 -5.87 -34.96
N MET A 31 -39.95 -5.21 -35.54
CA MET A 31 -41.16 -5.87 -36.06
C MET A 31 -40.88 -6.71 -37.32
N ASP A 32 -40.53 -7.98 -37.14
CA ASP A 32 -40.63 -9.03 -38.17
C ASP A 32 -40.54 -10.44 -37.52
N GLU A 33 -41.64 -10.95 -36.94
CA GLU A 33 -41.90 -12.40 -36.79
C GLU A 33 -43.40 -12.67 -36.45
N PRO A 34 -43.96 -13.87 -36.70
CA PRO A 34 -45.40 -14.04 -36.91
C PRO A 34 -46.24 -14.27 -35.64
N TYR A 35 -47.24 -13.41 -35.44
CA TYR A 35 -48.62 -13.62 -34.94
C TYR A 35 -48.98 -14.53 -33.73
N GLY A 36 -48.06 -15.30 -33.14
CA GLY A 36 -48.34 -16.20 -32.02
C GLY A 36 -47.70 -15.81 -30.68
N ILE A 37 -46.52 -15.16 -30.72
CA ILE A 37 -45.69 -14.97 -29.51
C ILE A 37 -46.12 -13.72 -28.71
N GLY A 38 -46.55 -12.64 -29.37
CA GLY A 38 -46.89 -11.36 -28.73
C GLY A 38 -47.97 -11.47 -27.65
N LEU A 39 -49.02 -12.27 -27.90
CA LEU A 39 -50.09 -12.55 -26.94
C LEU A 39 -49.56 -13.09 -25.61
N SER A 40 -48.52 -13.93 -25.62
CA SER A 40 -47.95 -14.53 -24.40
C SER A 40 -47.13 -13.53 -23.57
N LYS A 41 -46.42 -12.58 -24.20
CA LYS A 41 -45.76 -11.47 -23.50
C LYS A 41 -46.81 -10.51 -22.90
N GLN A 42 -47.86 -10.21 -23.66
CA GLN A 42 -48.94 -9.30 -23.23
C GLN A 42 -49.74 -9.86 -22.04
N PHE A 43 -50.10 -11.15 -22.07
CA PHE A 43 -50.82 -11.81 -20.95
C PHE A 43 -50.04 -11.73 -19.64
N LYS A 44 -48.72 -11.99 -19.67
CA LYS A 44 -47.85 -11.89 -18.49
C LYS A 44 -47.77 -10.46 -17.93
N LEU A 45 -47.83 -9.46 -18.80
CA LEU A 45 -47.76 -8.05 -18.41
C LEU A 45 -49.09 -7.56 -17.80
N GLU A 46 -50.22 -8.11 -18.26
CA GLU A 46 -51.53 -7.92 -17.64
C GLU A 46 -51.66 -8.67 -16.29
N GLU A 47 -51.13 -9.90 -16.19
CA GLU A 47 -51.07 -10.69 -14.95
C GLU A 47 -50.21 -10.00 -13.87
N ALA A 48 -49.00 -9.54 -14.23
CA ALA A 48 -48.14 -8.76 -13.34
C ALA A 48 -48.81 -7.45 -12.89
N ARG A 49 -49.50 -6.75 -13.81
CA ARG A 49 -50.24 -5.52 -13.51
C ARG A 49 -51.38 -5.76 -12.52
N GLU A 50 -52.15 -6.83 -12.66
CA GLU A 50 -53.25 -7.11 -11.73
C GLU A 50 -52.72 -7.60 -10.37
N HIS A 51 -51.61 -8.35 -10.31
CA HIS A 51 -50.91 -8.62 -9.05
C HIS A 51 -50.46 -7.32 -8.35
N CYS A 52 -49.79 -6.41 -9.06
CA CYS A 52 -49.41 -5.11 -8.50
C CYS A 52 -50.63 -4.29 -8.03
N LEU A 53 -51.75 -4.33 -8.76
CA LEU A 53 -53.00 -3.70 -8.33
C LEU A 53 -53.59 -4.36 -7.08
N GLN A 54 -53.52 -5.69 -6.92
CA GLN A 54 -53.95 -6.39 -5.71
C GLN A 54 -53.05 -6.04 -4.52
N ILE A 55 -51.72 -6.00 -4.71
CA ILE A 55 -50.75 -5.59 -3.70
C ILE A 55 -51.01 -4.15 -3.25
N LEU A 56 -51.26 -3.21 -4.18
CA LEU A 56 -51.59 -1.81 -3.87
C LEU A 56 -52.94 -1.67 -3.15
N LYS A 57 -53.96 -2.46 -3.51
CA LYS A 57 -55.25 -2.52 -2.78
C LYS A 57 -55.06 -3.07 -1.35
N LEU A 58 -54.20 -4.08 -1.17
CA LEU A 58 -53.84 -4.64 0.15
C LEU A 58 -53.03 -3.65 1.00
N LEU A 59 -52.09 -2.92 0.39
CA LEU A 59 -51.37 -1.83 1.05
C LEU A 59 -52.33 -0.73 1.52
N HIS A 60 -53.20 -0.23 0.64
CA HIS A 60 -54.14 0.85 0.98
C HIS A 60 -55.15 0.45 2.07
N SER A 61 -55.57 -0.82 2.10
CA SER A 61 -56.51 -1.32 3.13
C SER A 61 -55.86 -1.70 4.46
N LYS A 62 -54.58 -2.13 4.48
CA LYS A 62 -53.82 -2.36 5.72
C LYS A 62 -53.11 -1.11 6.26
N PHE A 63 -52.82 -0.13 5.40
CA PHE A 63 -51.94 0.99 5.71
C PHE A 63 -52.60 2.31 5.28
N THR A 64 -53.30 2.94 6.22
CA THR A 64 -53.98 4.21 6.01
C THR A 64 -52.97 5.36 5.99
N LEU A 65 -52.25 5.49 4.86
CA LEU A 65 -51.49 6.71 4.58
C LEU A 65 -52.46 7.91 4.59
N PRO A 66 -52.20 8.97 5.38
CA PRO A 66 -53.04 10.16 5.33
C PRO A 66 -52.88 10.86 3.96
N ASP A 67 -53.86 11.66 3.55
CA ASP A 67 -53.81 12.40 2.28
C ASP A 67 -52.82 13.57 2.36
N ILE A 68 -51.54 13.24 2.16
CA ILE A 68 -50.40 14.14 2.38
C ILE A 68 -49.84 14.62 1.05
N SER A 69 -50.46 15.68 0.52
CA SER A 69 -49.92 16.46 -0.59
C SER A 69 -48.79 17.40 -0.13
N GLY A 70 -47.58 17.18 -0.67
CA GLY A 70 -46.42 18.09 -0.55
C GLY A 70 -45.24 17.54 0.27
N VAL A 71 -44.03 17.62 -0.30
CA VAL A 71 -42.79 17.01 0.22
C VAL A 71 -42.53 17.31 1.70
N SER A 72 -42.70 18.56 2.14
CA SER A 72 -42.46 18.96 3.54
C SER A 72 -43.37 18.26 4.54
N LYS A 73 -44.63 17.98 4.16
CA LYS A 73 -45.56 17.24 5.02
C LYS A 73 -45.23 15.74 5.05
N ILE A 74 -44.80 15.17 3.91
CA ILE A 74 -44.34 13.77 3.84
C ILE A 74 -43.10 13.60 4.73
N LYS A 75 -42.12 14.51 4.63
CA LYS A 75 -40.94 14.57 5.52
C LYS A 75 -41.33 14.59 7.00
N HIS A 76 -42.27 15.46 7.39
CA HIS A 76 -42.75 15.57 8.77
C HIS A 76 -43.41 14.27 9.25
N PHE A 77 -44.34 13.70 8.47
CA PHE A 77 -44.98 12.41 8.79
C PHE A 77 -43.97 11.27 8.93
N CYS A 78 -42.97 11.19 8.06
CA CYS A 78 -41.90 10.20 8.16
C CYS A 78 -41.04 10.40 9.42
N LEU A 79 -40.77 11.64 9.83
CA LEU A 79 -39.99 11.94 11.05
C LEU A 79 -40.78 11.70 12.34
N GLU A 80 -42.06 12.07 12.40
CA GLU A 80 -42.92 11.81 13.57
C GLU A 80 -43.14 10.31 13.82
N ASN A 81 -43.13 9.49 12.76
CA ASN A 81 -43.25 8.03 12.86
C ASN A 81 -41.90 7.29 12.90
N ALA A 82 -40.77 8.01 12.84
CA ALA A 82 -39.44 7.40 12.88
C ALA A 82 -39.09 6.92 14.30
N ARG A 83 -38.60 5.69 14.42
CA ARG A 83 -38.06 5.14 15.68
C ARG A 83 -36.57 5.39 15.89
N LEU A 84 -35.86 5.64 14.79
CA LEU A 84 -34.43 5.94 14.73
C LEU A 84 -34.24 7.04 13.68
N ILE A 85 -33.43 8.05 13.98
CA ILE A 85 -33.18 9.18 13.09
C ILE A 85 -31.66 9.36 12.95
N PHE A 86 -31.14 8.98 11.79
CA PHE A 86 -29.71 9.10 11.49
C PHE A 86 -29.44 10.45 10.81
N CYS A 87 -28.52 11.23 11.38
CA CYS A 87 -28.09 12.53 10.85
C CYS A 87 -26.66 12.83 11.32
N THR A 88 -25.98 13.82 10.71
CA THR A 88 -24.71 14.30 11.24
C THR A 88 -24.98 15.30 12.37
N ALA A 89 -24.04 15.45 13.31
CA ALA A 89 -24.20 16.39 14.42
C ALA A 89 -24.57 17.81 13.94
N SER A 90 -23.96 18.27 12.83
CA SER A 90 -24.31 19.54 12.18
C SER A 90 -25.70 19.55 11.54
N SER A 91 -26.11 18.50 10.81
CA SER A 91 -27.42 18.48 10.16
C SER A 91 -28.59 18.29 11.13
N SER A 92 -28.33 17.78 12.35
CA SER A 92 -29.32 17.65 13.42
C SER A 92 -30.03 18.98 13.78
N ALA A 93 -29.36 20.13 13.59
CA ALA A 93 -29.94 21.46 13.79
C ALA A 93 -31.24 21.68 13.00
N LYS A 94 -31.38 21.07 11.82
CA LYS A 94 -32.57 21.20 10.97
C LYS A 94 -33.81 20.49 11.55
N LEU A 95 -33.62 19.51 12.43
CA LEU A 95 -34.70 18.69 12.97
C LEU A 95 -35.50 19.42 14.05
N TYR A 96 -34.88 20.33 14.80
CA TYR A 96 -35.60 21.22 15.74
C TYR A 96 -35.93 22.59 15.14
N ALA A 97 -35.09 23.13 14.25
CA ALA A 97 -35.33 24.47 13.66
C ALA A 97 -36.57 24.54 12.74
N GLU A 98 -37.03 23.41 12.20
CA GLU A 98 -38.25 23.31 11.39
C GLU A 98 -39.48 22.83 12.18
N ASP A 99 -39.41 22.75 13.52
CA ASP A 99 -40.46 22.21 14.41
C ASP A 99 -40.89 20.75 14.08
N MET A 100 -40.03 20.02 13.35
CA MET A 100 -40.32 18.70 12.73
C MET A 100 -40.49 17.56 13.76
N LEU A 101 -39.93 17.70 14.95
CA LEU A 101 -39.96 16.72 16.04
C LEU A 101 -40.63 17.31 17.28
N ARG A 102 -41.96 17.20 17.32
CA ARG A 102 -42.79 17.59 18.47
C ARG A 102 -42.82 16.53 19.58
N SER A 103 -42.52 15.28 19.22
CA SER A 103 -42.14 14.22 20.14
C SER A 103 -40.68 14.43 20.61
N GLY A 104 -40.47 14.51 21.92
CA GLY A 104 -39.13 14.70 22.49
C GLY A 104 -38.23 13.49 22.28
N LEU A 105 -37.04 13.70 21.74
CA LEU A 105 -36.01 12.66 21.59
C LEU A 105 -35.40 12.34 22.97
N GLU A 106 -35.88 11.29 23.63
CA GLU A 106 -35.41 10.94 24.99
C GLU A 106 -33.95 10.42 25.03
N VAL A 107 -33.46 9.84 23.93
CA VAL A 107 -32.12 9.23 23.84
C VAL A 107 -31.37 9.75 22.61
N LEU A 108 -30.13 10.17 22.82
CA LEU A 108 -29.16 10.53 21.79
C LEU A 108 -28.00 9.54 21.82
N ILE A 109 -27.57 9.09 20.64
CA ILE A 109 -26.31 8.37 20.47
C ILE A 109 -25.46 9.19 19.50
N ILE A 110 -24.24 9.54 19.92
CA ILE A 110 -23.21 10.15 19.07
C ILE A 110 -22.12 9.10 18.87
N ASP A 111 -22.04 8.58 17.65
CA ASP A 111 -20.93 7.74 17.21
C ASP A 111 -19.76 8.60 16.70
N GLU A 112 -18.54 8.04 16.69
CA GLU A 112 -17.29 8.73 16.39
C GLU A 112 -17.11 10.06 17.16
N ALA A 113 -17.65 10.13 18.39
CA ALA A 113 -17.72 11.32 19.23
C ALA A 113 -16.34 11.92 19.59
N ALA A 114 -15.27 11.15 19.44
CA ALA A 114 -13.90 11.61 19.60
C ALA A 114 -13.46 12.59 18.49
N GLN A 115 -14.06 12.51 17.30
CA GLN A 115 -13.76 13.34 16.13
C GLN A 115 -14.52 14.68 16.07
N LEU A 116 -15.50 14.90 16.96
CA LEU A 116 -16.31 16.12 16.97
C LEU A 116 -15.71 17.16 17.91
N LYS A 117 -15.72 18.45 17.51
CA LYS A 117 -15.40 19.56 18.42
C LYS A 117 -16.48 19.66 19.49
N GLU A 118 -16.15 20.19 20.67
CA GLU A 118 -17.13 20.35 21.76
C GLU A 118 -18.41 21.09 21.32
N CYS A 119 -18.29 22.09 20.45
CA CYS A 119 -19.40 22.84 19.88
C CYS A 119 -20.24 22.05 18.85
N GLU A 120 -19.66 21.05 18.19
CA GLU A 120 -20.36 20.19 17.23
C GLU A 120 -21.17 19.13 17.97
N SER A 121 -20.61 18.55 19.05
CA SER A 121 -21.35 17.70 19.99
C SER A 121 -22.52 18.44 20.67
N ALA A 122 -22.39 19.76 20.88
CA ALA A 122 -23.42 20.58 21.51
C ALA A 122 -24.68 20.83 20.64
N ILE A 123 -24.63 20.56 19.33
CA ILE A 123 -25.78 20.77 18.44
C ILE A 123 -26.93 19.78 18.75
N PRO A 124 -26.75 18.45 18.71
CA PRO A 124 -27.82 17.50 19.05
C PRO A 124 -28.16 17.47 20.54
N LEU A 125 -27.29 17.96 21.44
CA LEU A 125 -27.59 18.08 22.87
C LEU A 125 -28.68 19.11 23.21
N GLN A 126 -29.12 19.92 22.23
CA GLN A 126 -30.20 20.90 22.39
C GLN A 126 -31.61 20.33 22.16
N PHE A 127 -31.77 19.04 21.83
CA PHE A 127 -33.10 18.47 21.60
C PHE A 127 -33.98 18.50 22.89
N PRO A 128 -35.23 18.99 22.80
CA PRO A 128 -36.13 19.00 23.94
C PRO A 128 -36.54 17.58 24.33
N GLY A 129 -36.62 17.34 25.65
CA GLY A 129 -36.98 16.02 26.20
C GLY A 129 -35.82 15.03 26.34
N LEU A 130 -34.59 15.39 25.94
CA LEU A 130 -33.43 14.52 26.05
C LEU A 130 -33.11 14.14 27.51
N ARG A 131 -33.12 12.82 27.78
CA ARG A 131 -32.87 12.22 29.11
C ARG A 131 -31.53 11.48 29.18
N HIS A 132 -31.05 10.96 28.04
CA HIS A 132 -29.83 10.16 27.99
C HIS A 132 -29.01 10.46 26.73
N ALA A 133 -27.70 10.65 26.90
CA ALA A 133 -26.76 10.86 25.80
C ALA A 133 -25.60 9.86 25.90
N ILE A 134 -25.46 9.01 24.89
CA ILE A 134 -24.38 8.03 24.76
C ILE A 134 -23.37 8.58 23.78
N PHE A 135 -22.10 8.60 24.17
CA PHE A 135 -20.97 9.00 23.32
C PHE A 135 -20.11 7.77 23.07
N VAL A 136 -19.96 7.37 21.81
CA VAL A 136 -19.12 6.26 21.36
C VAL A 136 -17.98 6.85 20.54
N GLY A 137 -16.76 6.39 20.77
CA GLY A 137 -15.56 6.89 20.12
C GLY A 137 -14.29 6.40 20.81
N ASP A 138 -13.14 6.80 20.26
CA ASP A 138 -11.83 6.38 20.72
C ASP A 138 -10.90 7.60 20.85
N GLU A 139 -10.52 7.96 22.07
CA GLU A 139 -9.64 9.11 22.33
C GLU A 139 -8.17 8.90 21.90
N CYS A 140 -7.80 7.67 21.53
CA CYS A 140 -6.49 7.33 20.98
C CYS A 140 -6.45 7.43 19.45
N GLN A 141 -7.57 7.72 18.77
CA GLN A 141 -7.65 7.99 17.33
C GLN A 141 -7.74 9.51 17.05
N LEU A 142 -7.95 9.90 15.79
CA LEU A 142 -7.85 11.29 15.33
C LEU A 142 -8.84 12.24 16.04
N PRO A 143 -8.37 13.39 16.56
CA PRO A 143 -9.23 14.46 17.07
C PRO A 143 -9.85 15.27 15.92
N ALA A 144 -10.76 16.19 16.25
CA ALA A 144 -11.44 17.00 15.25
C ALA A 144 -10.46 17.89 14.45
N MET A 145 -10.60 17.89 13.12
CA MET A 145 -9.74 18.70 12.24
C MET A 145 -9.94 20.21 12.50
N VAL A 146 -8.84 20.93 12.67
CA VAL A 146 -8.79 22.39 12.86
C VAL A 146 -7.72 22.98 11.95
N GLN A 147 -8.12 23.87 11.03
CA GLN A 147 -7.20 24.50 10.06
C GLN A 147 -6.37 25.66 10.66
N SER A 148 -6.90 26.31 11.71
CA SER A 148 -6.24 27.44 12.36
C SER A 148 -5.21 26.97 13.38
N LYS A 149 -3.92 27.23 13.13
CA LYS A 149 -2.81 26.95 14.06
C LYS A 149 -2.95 27.66 15.41
N ILE A 150 -3.76 28.73 15.50
CA ILE A 150 -4.08 29.42 16.76
C ILE A 150 -5.12 28.61 17.54
N SER A 151 -6.16 28.13 16.84
CA SER A 151 -7.23 27.33 17.43
C SER A 151 -6.76 25.93 17.81
N GLU A 152 -5.84 25.33 17.03
CA GLU A 152 -5.14 24.09 17.35
C GLU A 152 -4.36 24.22 18.69
N LYS A 153 -3.57 25.29 18.84
CA LYS A 153 -2.87 25.62 20.09
C LYS A 153 -3.79 25.94 21.28
N ALA A 154 -5.06 26.25 21.02
CA ALA A 154 -6.10 26.50 22.02
C ALA A 154 -6.96 25.25 22.30
N GLU A 155 -6.52 24.06 21.87
CA GLU A 155 -7.23 22.78 21.99
C GLU A 155 -8.64 22.77 21.37
N PHE A 156 -8.93 23.63 20.38
CA PHE A 156 -10.27 23.71 19.77
C PHE A 156 -10.70 22.42 19.03
N GLY A 157 -9.75 21.53 18.72
CA GLY A 157 -10.01 20.19 18.17
C GLY A 157 -10.35 19.13 19.22
N ARG A 158 -10.30 19.46 20.51
CA ARG A 158 -10.67 18.55 21.61
C ARG A 158 -12.17 18.27 21.55
N SER A 159 -12.52 17.00 21.75
CA SER A 159 -13.90 16.56 21.77
C SER A 159 -14.52 16.62 23.17
N LEU A 160 -15.86 16.71 23.21
CA LEU A 160 -16.61 16.62 24.47
C LEU A 160 -16.37 15.24 25.13
N PHE A 161 -16.24 14.18 24.33
CA PHE A 161 -15.85 12.85 24.77
C PHE A 161 -14.51 12.83 25.53
N LEU A 162 -13.44 13.36 24.91
CA LEU A 162 -12.13 13.45 25.54
C LEU A 162 -12.15 14.35 26.80
N ARG A 163 -12.84 15.49 26.78
CA ARG A 163 -12.95 16.34 27.97
C ARG A 163 -13.69 15.64 29.12
N LEU A 164 -14.77 14.90 28.86
CA LEU A 164 -15.49 14.14 29.90
C LEU A 164 -14.59 13.03 30.49
N ALA A 165 -13.82 12.33 29.67
CA ALA A 165 -12.83 11.35 30.14
C ALA A 165 -11.74 12.00 31.01
N GLN A 166 -11.19 13.15 30.60
CA GLN A 166 -10.22 13.93 31.39
C GLN A 166 -10.78 14.43 32.72
N LEU A 167 -12.08 14.75 32.78
CA LEU A 167 -12.81 15.13 34.00
C LEU A 167 -13.16 13.93 34.90
N GLY A 168 -12.73 12.70 34.55
CA GLY A 168 -12.94 11.51 35.36
C GLY A 168 -14.33 10.89 35.24
N HIS A 169 -15.12 11.22 34.20
CA HIS A 169 -16.35 10.48 33.92
C HIS A 169 -16.02 9.01 33.60
N LYS A 170 -16.83 8.09 34.15
CA LYS A 170 -16.65 6.65 33.92
C LYS A 170 -16.91 6.32 32.45
N LYS A 171 -15.87 5.92 31.71
CA LYS A 171 -15.98 5.32 30.39
C LYS A 171 -16.15 3.80 30.48
N HIS A 172 -16.88 3.22 29.53
CA HIS A 172 -16.99 1.77 29.35
C HIS A 172 -16.07 1.36 28.20
N LEU A 173 -14.98 0.65 28.50
CA LEU A 173 -14.05 0.16 27.48
C LEU A 173 -14.61 -1.08 26.78
N LEU A 174 -14.80 -1.01 25.47
CA LEU A 174 -15.01 -2.20 24.62
C LEU A 174 -13.66 -2.87 24.41
N ASN A 175 -13.36 -3.88 25.21
CA ASN A 175 -12.00 -4.41 25.37
C ASN A 175 -11.69 -5.66 24.53
N VAL A 176 -12.48 -5.96 23.50
CA VAL A 176 -12.25 -7.11 22.60
C VAL A 176 -12.27 -6.64 21.15
N GLN A 177 -11.22 -6.97 20.39
CA GLN A 177 -11.09 -6.63 18.97
C GLN A 177 -11.27 -7.88 18.08
N TYR A 178 -11.93 -7.69 16.93
CA TYR A 178 -12.39 -8.76 16.03
C TYR A 178 -11.87 -8.59 14.58
N ARG A 179 -10.95 -7.65 14.33
CA ARG A 179 -10.49 -7.24 12.99
C ARG A 179 -9.06 -7.71 12.69
N MET A 180 -8.13 -7.45 13.59
CA MET A 180 -6.70 -7.57 13.33
C MET A 180 -6.18 -8.96 13.69
N HIS A 181 -5.34 -9.54 12.86
CA HIS A 181 -4.47 -10.65 13.27
C HIS A 181 -3.61 -10.25 14.49
N PRO A 182 -3.38 -11.11 15.50
CA PRO A 182 -2.64 -10.77 16.73
C PRO A 182 -1.24 -10.17 16.54
N SER A 183 -0.55 -10.46 15.43
CA SER A 183 0.73 -9.82 15.10
C SER A 183 0.62 -8.33 14.76
N ILE A 184 -0.57 -7.88 14.34
CA ILE A 184 -0.89 -6.48 14.02
C ILE A 184 -1.35 -5.77 15.31
N SER A 185 -2.31 -6.35 16.03
CA SER A 185 -2.94 -5.72 17.21
C SER A 185 -1.98 -5.54 18.39
N LEU A 186 -0.95 -6.39 18.50
CA LEU A 186 0.00 -6.39 19.62
C LEU A 186 0.63 -5.01 19.88
N PHE A 187 1.20 -4.36 18.85
CA PHE A 187 1.91 -3.10 19.04
C PHE A 187 0.96 -1.94 19.42
N PRO A 188 -0.15 -1.67 18.70
CA PRO A 188 -1.12 -0.64 19.09
C PRO A 188 -1.70 -0.87 20.50
N ASN A 189 -1.98 -2.12 20.88
CA ASN A 189 -2.48 -2.46 22.21
C ASN A 189 -1.47 -2.13 23.32
N VAL A 190 -0.18 -2.36 23.09
CA VAL A 190 0.90 -2.00 24.02
C VAL A 190 1.09 -0.48 24.11
N GLU A 191 1.19 0.19 22.95
CA GLU A 191 1.57 1.60 22.84
C GLU A 191 0.44 2.57 23.24
N PHE A 192 -0.80 2.32 22.80
CA PHE A 192 -1.91 3.28 22.97
C PHE A 192 -2.92 2.85 24.04
N TYR A 193 -3.20 1.55 24.16
CA TYR A 193 -4.29 1.04 25.02
C TYR A 193 -3.80 0.33 26.30
N GLY A 194 -2.51 0.41 26.62
CA GLY A 194 -1.94 -0.10 27.88
C GLY A 194 -2.16 -1.59 28.13
N LYS A 195 -2.19 -2.42 27.07
CA LYS A 195 -2.48 -3.86 27.08
C LYS A 195 -3.91 -4.24 27.54
N GLN A 196 -4.87 -3.31 27.49
CA GLN A 196 -6.24 -3.56 27.94
C GLN A 196 -7.14 -4.23 26.88
N ILE A 197 -6.76 -4.21 25.60
CA ILE A 197 -7.52 -4.85 24.51
C ILE A 197 -7.16 -6.33 24.43
N LEU A 198 -8.16 -7.17 24.15
CA LEU A 198 -8.04 -8.61 23.94
C LEU A 198 -8.37 -8.95 22.48
N ASP A 199 -7.57 -9.82 21.88
CA ASP A 199 -7.91 -10.41 20.58
C ASP A 199 -9.03 -11.46 20.74
N ALA A 200 -10.06 -11.39 19.90
CA ALA A 200 -11.14 -12.38 19.87
C ALA A 200 -10.64 -13.81 19.53
N PRO A 201 -11.41 -14.88 19.81
CA PRO A 201 -11.05 -16.24 19.38
C PRO A 201 -10.87 -16.35 17.86
N LEU A 202 -11.78 -15.76 17.08
CA LEU A 202 -11.80 -15.80 15.61
C LEU A 202 -10.46 -15.40 14.98
N VAL A 203 -9.86 -14.30 15.43
CA VAL A 203 -8.60 -13.77 14.85
C VAL A 203 -7.36 -14.58 15.25
N LYS A 204 -7.50 -15.55 16.16
CA LYS A 204 -6.42 -16.46 16.61
C LYS A 204 -6.46 -17.83 15.91
N GLU A 205 -7.49 -18.10 15.12
CA GLU A 205 -7.59 -19.35 14.38
C GLU A 205 -6.65 -19.35 13.16
N ARG A 206 -6.10 -20.51 12.81
CA ARG A 206 -5.29 -20.67 11.58
C ARG A 206 -6.07 -20.43 10.29
N SER A 207 -7.41 -20.44 10.36
CA SER A 207 -8.32 -20.03 9.29
C SER A 207 -8.25 -18.52 9.00
N TYR A 208 -7.79 -17.71 9.96
CA TYR A 208 -7.64 -16.26 9.87
C TYR A 208 -6.25 -15.82 9.36
N GLU A 209 -5.26 -16.72 9.42
CA GLU A 209 -3.92 -16.48 8.87
C GLU A 209 -3.98 -16.55 7.34
N LYS A 210 -3.60 -15.46 6.67
CA LYS A 210 -3.65 -15.31 5.20
C LYS A 210 -2.27 -14.96 4.65
N CYS A 211 -1.85 -15.69 3.62
CA CYS A 211 -0.56 -15.50 2.95
C CYS A 211 -0.80 -15.15 1.47
N PHE A 212 -0.96 -13.86 1.17
CA PHE A 212 -1.26 -13.38 -0.18
C PHE A 212 -0.05 -13.29 -1.12
N LEU A 213 1.17 -13.35 -0.58
CA LEU A 213 2.43 -13.42 -1.33
C LEU A 213 3.37 -14.43 -0.66
N GLN A 214 4.28 -15.03 -1.43
CA GLN A 214 5.27 -15.96 -0.90
C GLN A 214 6.47 -15.24 -0.26
N GLY A 215 6.85 -15.66 0.95
CA GLY A 215 8.05 -15.18 1.64
C GLY A 215 7.78 -14.51 2.98
N LYS A 216 8.74 -14.57 3.90
CA LYS A 216 8.59 -14.07 5.29
C LYS A 216 8.29 -12.57 5.38
N MET A 217 8.75 -11.80 4.40
CA MET A 217 8.47 -10.35 4.26
C MET A 217 6.97 -10.06 4.15
N TYR A 218 6.15 -11.02 3.70
CA TYR A 218 4.72 -10.83 3.42
C TYR A 218 3.79 -11.57 4.40
N GLY A 219 4.26 -11.87 5.62
CA GLY A 219 3.41 -12.34 6.71
C GLY A 219 2.48 -11.24 7.25
N SER A 220 1.61 -11.58 8.20
CA SER A 220 0.56 -10.68 8.72
C SER A 220 1.06 -9.35 9.32
N TYR A 221 2.31 -9.24 9.74
CA TYR A 221 2.92 -7.97 10.15
C TYR A 221 4.39 -7.92 9.73
N SER A 222 4.78 -6.87 9.00
CA SER A 222 6.15 -6.66 8.56
C SER A 222 6.54 -5.18 8.51
N PHE A 223 7.78 -4.88 8.88
CA PHE A 223 8.48 -3.66 8.49
C PHE A 223 9.44 -3.98 7.34
N ILE A 224 9.25 -3.28 6.21
CA ILE A 224 10.00 -3.42 4.96
C ILE A 224 10.88 -2.19 4.81
N ASN A 225 12.16 -2.36 5.12
CA ASN A 225 13.16 -1.31 5.19
C ASN A 225 13.62 -0.85 3.79
N VAL A 226 13.63 0.47 3.58
CA VAL A 226 14.09 1.15 2.37
C VAL A 226 15.25 2.09 2.72
N ASP A 227 16.46 1.52 2.86
CA ASP A 227 17.67 2.26 3.24
C ASP A 227 18.05 3.38 2.25
N HIS A 228 17.67 3.24 0.97
CA HIS A 228 18.03 4.16 -0.11
C HIS A 228 16.83 5.01 -0.58
N GLY A 229 15.96 5.40 0.36
CA GLY A 229 14.87 6.35 0.11
C GLY A 229 15.36 7.70 -0.43
N HIS A 230 14.50 8.40 -1.19
CA HIS A 230 14.80 9.73 -1.71
C HIS A 230 13.62 10.69 -1.52
N GLU A 231 13.68 11.51 -0.47
CA GLU A 231 12.75 12.62 -0.24
C GLU A 231 12.87 13.69 -1.34
N GLU A 232 11.76 13.94 -2.02
CA GLU A 232 11.53 15.12 -2.86
C GLU A 232 10.33 15.91 -2.32
N ALA A 233 10.32 17.22 -2.54
CA ALA A 233 9.17 18.07 -2.28
C ALA A 233 8.47 18.43 -3.60
N ASP A 234 7.14 18.48 -3.60
CA ASP A 234 6.36 19.06 -4.71
C ASP A 234 6.36 20.61 -4.67
N ASP A 235 5.73 21.23 -5.67
CA ASP A 235 5.56 22.70 -5.78
C ASP A 235 4.80 23.34 -4.59
N ARG A 236 4.26 22.52 -3.68
CA ARG A 236 3.49 22.92 -2.48
C ARG A 236 4.22 22.51 -1.19
N HIS A 237 5.47 22.07 -1.29
CA HIS A 237 6.31 21.55 -0.20
C HIS A 237 5.76 20.28 0.49
N SER A 238 4.88 19.53 -0.16
CA SER A 238 4.43 18.21 0.28
C SER A 238 5.43 17.15 -0.18
N GLN A 239 5.72 16.15 0.66
CA GLN A 239 6.85 15.25 0.45
C GLN A 239 6.44 13.96 -0.26
N LYS A 240 7.30 13.46 -1.14
CA LYS A 240 7.21 12.14 -1.78
C LYS A 240 8.56 11.42 -1.68
N ASN A 241 8.53 10.11 -1.74
CA ASN A 241 9.72 9.25 -1.80
C ASN A 241 9.52 8.23 -2.91
N VAL A 242 10.11 8.52 -4.06
CA VAL A 242 9.91 7.77 -5.32
C VAL A 242 10.42 6.33 -5.26
N VAL A 243 11.36 6.04 -4.36
CA VAL A 243 11.84 4.67 -4.12
C VAL A 243 10.80 3.87 -3.33
N GLU A 244 10.16 4.49 -2.31
CA GLU A 244 8.99 3.89 -1.67
C GLU A 244 7.79 3.75 -2.61
N VAL A 245 7.56 4.71 -3.53
CA VAL A 245 6.52 4.57 -4.57
C VAL A 245 6.76 3.31 -5.39
N ALA A 246 7.99 3.10 -5.88
CA ALA A 246 8.33 1.93 -6.67
C ALA A 246 8.15 0.62 -5.89
N VAL A 247 8.64 0.54 -4.64
CA VAL A 247 8.45 -0.63 -3.77
C VAL A 247 6.97 -0.93 -3.53
N VAL A 248 6.17 0.08 -3.17
CA VAL A 248 4.72 -0.09 -2.93
C VAL A 248 3.98 -0.51 -4.19
N CYS A 249 4.29 0.10 -5.33
CA CYS A 249 3.66 -0.26 -6.60
C CYS A 249 3.99 -1.69 -7.05
N GLU A 250 5.23 -2.15 -6.82
CA GLU A 250 5.66 -3.51 -7.12
C GLU A 250 4.96 -4.54 -6.22
N ILE A 251 4.82 -4.28 -4.92
CA ILE A 251 4.06 -5.16 -4.01
C ILE A 251 2.58 -5.23 -4.44
N VAL A 252 1.97 -4.10 -4.78
CA VAL A 252 0.57 -4.05 -5.27
C VAL A 252 0.41 -4.76 -6.62
N ALA A 253 1.41 -4.72 -7.50
CA ALA A 253 1.41 -5.49 -8.75
C ALA A 253 1.46 -7.00 -8.50
N LYS A 254 2.37 -7.47 -7.63
CA LYS A 254 2.47 -8.88 -7.22
C LYS A 254 1.15 -9.38 -6.58
N LEU A 255 0.52 -8.55 -5.74
CA LEU A 255 -0.80 -8.84 -5.14
C LEU A 255 -1.92 -8.96 -6.18
N PHE A 256 -1.93 -8.08 -7.19
CA PHE A 256 -2.90 -8.15 -8.27
C PHE A 256 -2.75 -9.45 -9.07
N GLU A 257 -1.53 -9.83 -9.44
CA GLU A 257 -1.27 -11.06 -10.20
C GLU A 257 -1.67 -12.33 -9.44
N GLU A 258 -1.36 -12.43 -8.14
CA GLU A 258 -1.81 -13.56 -7.31
C GLU A 258 -3.34 -13.56 -7.11
N SER A 259 -3.98 -12.41 -6.91
CA SER A 259 -5.46 -12.34 -6.79
C SER A 259 -6.17 -12.83 -8.06
N VAL A 260 -5.65 -12.50 -9.25
CA VAL A 260 -6.17 -12.97 -10.54
C VAL A 260 -5.88 -14.46 -10.77
N SER A 261 -4.74 -14.96 -10.30
CA SER A 261 -4.38 -16.39 -10.30
C SER A 261 -5.33 -17.22 -9.44
N MET A 262 -5.54 -16.80 -8.19
CA MET A 262 -6.36 -17.52 -7.20
C MET A 262 -7.87 -17.26 -7.33
N LYS A 263 -8.26 -16.17 -8.01
CA LYS A 263 -9.64 -15.66 -8.12
C LYS A 263 -10.28 -15.27 -6.77
N GLU A 264 -9.46 -14.87 -5.80
CA GLU A 264 -9.94 -14.33 -4.52
C GLU A 264 -10.30 -12.84 -4.66
N THR A 265 -11.43 -12.42 -4.10
CA THR A 265 -11.72 -11.01 -3.86
C THR A 265 -10.77 -10.48 -2.78
N LEU A 266 -10.04 -9.41 -3.06
CA LEU A 266 -8.99 -8.91 -2.20
C LEU A 266 -8.96 -7.37 -2.19
N SER A 267 -8.99 -6.77 -1.00
CA SER A 267 -8.94 -5.31 -0.84
C SER A 267 -7.60 -4.83 -0.26
N VAL A 268 -7.01 -3.81 -0.88
CA VAL A 268 -5.66 -3.32 -0.55
C VAL A 268 -5.68 -1.82 -0.29
N GLY A 269 -5.45 -1.41 0.96
CA GLY A 269 -5.27 0.00 1.29
C GLY A 269 -3.80 0.40 1.21
N VAL A 270 -3.53 1.57 0.64
CA VAL A 270 -2.22 2.22 0.66
C VAL A 270 -2.35 3.58 1.36
N ILE A 271 -1.76 3.66 2.54
CA ILE A 271 -1.79 4.83 3.42
C ILE A 271 -0.47 5.58 3.32
N SER A 272 -0.51 6.91 3.21
CA SER A 272 0.68 7.75 3.43
C SER A 272 0.32 9.06 4.16
N PRO A 273 1.19 9.59 5.04
CA PRO A 273 1.00 10.91 5.65
C PRO A 273 0.99 12.08 4.65
N TYR A 274 1.61 11.96 3.47
CA TYR A 274 1.83 13.09 2.55
C TYR A 274 1.00 13.00 1.27
N SER A 275 0.40 14.13 0.87
CA SER A 275 -0.44 14.22 -0.33
C SER A 275 0.32 13.94 -1.62
N ALA A 276 1.58 14.41 -1.73
CA ALA A 276 2.41 14.18 -2.91
C ALA A 276 2.72 12.68 -3.11
N GLN A 277 2.99 11.95 -2.01
CA GLN A 277 3.15 10.50 -2.07
C GLN A 277 1.86 9.78 -2.48
N VAL A 278 0.71 10.16 -1.91
CA VAL A 278 -0.61 9.61 -2.30
C VAL A 278 -0.84 9.78 -3.81
N SER A 279 -0.62 10.98 -4.35
CA SER A 279 -0.79 11.24 -5.79
C SER A 279 0.24 10.49 -6.66
N ALA A 280 1.51 10.43 -6.25
CA ALA A 280 2.54 9.70 -7.00
C ALA A 280 2.27 8.18 -7.06
N ILE A 281 1.77 7.59 -5.98
CA ILE A 281 1.34 6.19 -5.96
C ILE A 281 0.09 5.99 -6.84
N GLN A 282 -0.91 6.87 -6.75
CA GLN A 282 -2.09 6.82 -7.61
C GLN A 282 -1.73 6.89 -9.10
N GLU A 283 -0.79 7.76 -9.48
CA GLU A 283 -0.33 7.92 -10.87
C GLU A 283 0.40 6.67 -11.38
N LYS A 284 1.39 6.15 -10.63
CA LYS A 284 2.15 4.95 -11.02
C LYS A 284 1.23 3.70 -11.05
N LEU A 285 0.26 3.59 -10.13
CA LEU A 285 -0.72 2.49 -10.09
C LEU A 285 -1.85 2.57 -11.12
N GLY A 286 -2.20 3.74 -11.69
CA GLY A 286 -3.32 3.86 -12.62
C GLY A 286 -3.25 2.92 -13.83
N LYS A 287 -2.03 2.60 -14.27
CA LYS A 287 -1.74 1.62 -15.35
C LYS A 287 -2.04 0.18 -14.95
N THR A 288 -1.92 -0.15 -13.67
CA THR A 288 -2.28 -1.47 -13.11
C THR A 288 -3.79 -1.53 -12.81
N LEU A 289 -4.34 -0.49 -12.17
CA LEU A 289 -5.73 -0.46 -11.72
C LEU A 289 -6.75 -0.48 -12.86
N SER A 290 -6.44 0.13 -14.00
CA SER A 290 -7.28 0.03 -15.21
C SER A 290 -7.48 -1.42 -15.68
N ARG A 291 -6.47 -2.30 -15.48
CA ARG A 291 -6.53 -3.73 -15.77
C ARG A 291 -7.30 -4.55 -14.71
N ALA A 292 -7.55 -4.00 -13.52
CA ALA A 292 -8.24 -4.68 -12.43
C ALA A 292 -9.78 -4.60 -12.53
N SER A 293 -10.31 -3.84 -13.48
CA SER A 293 -11.75 -3.65 -13.72
C SER A 293 -12.50 -4.98 -13.87
N GLY A 294 -13.30 -5.36 -12.86
CA GLY A 294 -14.07 -6.61 -12.83
C GLY A 294 -13.35 -7.83 -12.25
N SER A 295 -12.13 -7.70 -11.73
CA SER A 295 -11.31 -8.83 -11.24
C SER A 295 -11.56 -9.26 -9.77
N GLY A 296 -12.38 -8.52 -9.02
CA GLY A 296 -12.54 -8.72 -7.57
C GLY A 296 -11.43 -8.12 -6.70
N PHE A 297 -10.33 -7.66 -7.32
CA PHE A 297 -9.26 -6.91 -6.68
C PHE A 297 -9.60 -5.41 -6.59
N SER A 298 -9.40 -4.80 -5.42
CA SER A 298 -9.58 -3.35 -5.22
C SER A 298 -8.37 -2.73 -4.52
N VAL A 299 -8.03 -1.49 -4.89
CA VAL A 299 -6.97 -0.73 -4.22
C VAL A 299 -7.46 0.67 -3.89
N SER A 300 -7.30 1.09 -2.64
CA SER A 300 -7.61 2.42 -2.17
C SER A 300 -6.30 3.12 -1.76
N VAL A 301 -5.98 4.28 -2.36
CA VAL A 301 -4.76 5.04 -2.04
C VAL A 301 -5.16 6.38 -1.48
N ARG A 302 -4.88 6.66 -0.20
CA ARG A 302 -5.37 7.86 0.50
C ARG A 302 -4.41 8.30 1.62
N SER A 303 -4.67 9.47 2.18
CA SER A 303 -4.03 9.90 3.44
C SER A 303 -4.58 9.13 4.64
N VAL A 304 -3.88 9.16 5.77
CA VAL A 304 -4.32 8.60 7.07
C VAL A 304 -5.76 9.03 7.40
N ASP A 305 -6.06 10.32 7.24
CA ASP A 305 -7.37 10.91 7.57
C ASP A 305 -8.46 10.43 6.60
N GLY A 306 -8.10 10.19 5.34
CA GLY A 306 -9.00 9.60 4.33
C GLY A 306 -9.26 8.09 4.52
N PHE A 307 -8.58 7.46 5.48
CA PHE A 307 -8.78 6.06 5.90
C PHE A 307 -9.54 5.91 7.23
N GLN A 308 -9.88 7.01 7.91
CA GLN A 308 -10.66 6.93 9.14
C GLN A 308 -12.03 6.28 8.88
N GLY A 309 -12.50 5.46 9.82
CA GLY A 309 -13.68 4.58 9.64
C GLY A 309 -13.48 3.37 8.72
N GLY A 310 -12.53 3.41 7.78
CA GLY A 310 -12.24 2.31 6.86
C GLY A 310 -11.49 1.13 7.47
N GLU A 311 -11.50 0.00 6.75
CA GLU A 311 -10.65 -1.17 6.92
C GLU A 311 -10.39 -1.84 5.55
N GLU A 312 -9.30 -2.58 5.42
CA GLU A 312 -8.95 -3.33 4.20
C GLU A 312 -8.25 -4.65 4.57
N ASP A 313 -8.28 -5.65 3.68
CA ASP A 313 -7.66 -6.97 3.93
C ASP A 313 -6.14 -6.86 4.14
N ILE A 314 -5.49 -6.05 3.30
CA ILE A 314 -4.07 -5.71 3.37
C ILE A 314 -3.93 -4.19 3.48
N ILE A 315 -3.03 -3.72 4.34
CA ILE A 315 -2.60 -2.32 4.38
C ILE A 315 -1.10 -2.22 4.12
N LEU A 316 -0.73 -1.38 3.15
CA LEU A 316 0.61 -0.84 3.01
C LEU A 316 0.67 0.57 3.59
N ILE A 317 1.65 0.87 4.43
CA ILE A 317 1.95 2.24 4.89
C ILE A 317 3.26 2.70 4.26
N SER A 318 3.23 3.72 3.38
CA SER A 318 4.43 4.41 2.90
C SER A 318 4.72 5.60 3.79
N THR A 319 5.81 5.53 4.54
CA THR A 319 6.19 6.53 5.55
C THR A 319 6.91 7.75 4.99
N VAL A 320 7.44 7.66 3.76
CA VAL A 320 8.15 8.69 2.98
C VAL A 320 9.52 9.10 3.52
N ARG A 321 9.68 9.25 4.84
CA ARG A 321 10.80 9.98 5.43
C ARG A 321 12.10 9.16 5.43
N CYS A 322 13.17 9.77 4.92
CA CYS A 322 14.54 9.23 4.82
C CYS A 322 15.61 10.25 5.28
N ASP A 323 15.25 11.15 6.20
CA ASP A 323 16.17 12.10 6.86
C ASP A 323 17.03 11.43 7.96
N LEU A 324 18.34 11.67 7.93
CA LEU A 324 19.29 11.18 8.94
C LEU A 324 19.08 11.82 10.33
N MET A 325 18.47 13.02 10.40
CA MET A 325 18.13 13.69 11.66
C MET A 325 16.79 13.25 12.27
N GLY A 326 16.13 12.22 11.71
CA GLY A 326 14.92 11.64 12.31
C GLY A 326 13.70 12.57 12.31
N LEU A 327 13.67 13.62 11.49
CA LEU A 327 12.57 14.59 11.46
C LEU A 327 11.34 14.01 10.73
N VAL A 328 10.61 13.10 11.37
CA VAL A 328 9.45 12.41 10.75
C VAL A 328 8.20 13.27 10.55
N GLY A 329 8.23 14.54 10.98
CA GLY A 329 7.20 15.55 10.68
C GLY A 329 5.77 15.13 11.05
N PHE A 330 4.94 14.93 10.02
CA PHE A 330 3.51 14.60 10.15
C PHE A 330 3.25 13.26 10.87
N LEU A 331 4.23 12.34 10.82
CA LEU A 331 4.20 11.06 11.53
C LEU A 331 4.33 11.17 13.06
N LYS A 332 4.74 12.33 13.61
CA LYS A 332 4.89 12.50 15.07
C LYS A 332 3.57 12.46 15.86
N SER A 333 2.40 12.50 15.21
CA SER A 333 1.12 12.32 15.90
C SER A 333 0.90 10.84 16.27
N PRO A 334 0.72 10.50 17.56
CA PRO A 334 0.38 9.15 17.97
C PRO A 334 -1.01 8.75 17.45
N GLN A 335 -1.97 9.67 17.39
CA GLN A 335 -3.32 9.41 16.87
C GLN A 335 -3.32 9.00 15.40
N ARG A 336 -2.58 9.73 14.54
CA ARG A 336 -2.40 9.38 13.13
C ARG A 336 -1.75 8.00 12.98
N THR A 337 -0.75 7.72 13.81
CA THR A 337 -0.05 6.44 13.83
C THR A 337 -0.99 5.30 14.24
N ASN A 338 -1.76 5.46 15.31
CA ASN A 338 -2.76 4.48 15.76
C ASN A 338 -3.84 4.20 14.70
N VAL A 339 -4.40 5.24 14.07
CA VAL A 339 -5.37 5.08 12.97
C VAL A 339 -4.76 4.24 11.84
N ALA A 340 -3.56 4.61 11.36
CA ALA A 340 -2.92 3.91 10.24
C ALA A 340 -2.62 2.43 10.53
N LEU A 341 -2.11 2.13 11.74
CA LEU A 341 -1.78 0.75 12.15
C LEU A 341 -3.01 -0.14 12.37
N THR A 342 -4.20 0.44 12.63
CA THR A 342 -5.44 -0.31 12.94
C THR A 342 -6.42 -0.46 11.76
N ARG A 343 -5.99 -0.15 10.53
CA ARG A 343 -6.80 -0.32 9.31
C ARG A 343 -6.80 -1.74 8.74
N ALA A 344 -5.78 -2.54 9.04
CA ALA A 344 -5.60 -3.87 8.44
C ALA A 344 -6.47 -4.94 9.10
N ARG A 345 -6.94 -5.90 8.30
CA ARG A 345 -7.54 -7.16 8.78
C ARG A 345 -6.47 -8.24 8.95
N TYR A 346 -5.87 -8.68 7.84
CA TYR A 346 -4.98 -9.84 7.82
C TYR A 346 -3.49 -9.50 7.71
N CYS A 347 -3.14 -8.47 6.92
CA CYS A 347 -1.74 -8.09 6.68
C CYS A 347 -1.49 -6.58 6.82
N LEU A 348 -0.47 -6.22 7.59
CA LEU A 348 0.05 -4.85 7.70
C LEU A 348 1.53 -4.82 7.30
N TRP A 349 1.85 -4.13 6.22
CA TRP A 349 3.22 -3.98 5.70
C TRP A 349 3.64 -2.50 5.69
N ILE A 350 4.69 -2.18 6.43
CA ILE A 350 5.15 -0.81 6.62
C ILE A 350 6.40 -0.61 5.78
N VAL A 351 6.33 0.26 4.78
CA VAL A 351 7.43 0.60 3.87
C VAL A 351 8.05 1.93 4.31
N GLY A 352 9.34 1.94 4.61
CA GLY A 352 10.00 3.13 5.15
C GLY A 352 11.48 2.96 5.48
N ASN A 353 12.15 4.07 5.76
CA ASN A 353 13.55 4.05 6.18
C ASN A 353 13.68 3.74 7.69
N GLY A 354 14.19 2.56 8.02
CA GLY A 354 14.34 2.08 9.39
C GLY A 354 15.40 2.80 10.22
N VAL A 355 16.27 3.62 9.61
CA VAL A 355 17.22 4.49 10.32
C VAL A 355 16.54 5.80 10.70
N THR A 356 15.89 6.48 9.75
CA THR A 356 15.11 7.71 10.00
C THR A 356 14.02 7.52 11.03
N LEU A 357 13.22 6.45 10.90
CA LEU A 357 12.16 6.15 11.84
C LEU A 357 12.71 5.66 13.19
N GLY A 358 13.85 4.95 13.19
CA GLY A 358 14.57 4.51 14.39
C GLY A 358 15.23 5.64 15.20
N ASN A 359 15.50 6.78 14.58
CA ASN A 359 16.09 7.97 15.22
C ASN A 359 15.05 9.06 15.52
N SER A 360 13.76 8.73 15.50
CA SER A 360 12.69 9.74 15.37
C SER A 360 12.21 10.39 16.67
N ASP A 361 12.56 9.86 17.84
CA ASP A 361 11.99 10.23 19.15
C ASP A 361 10.46 10.33 19.07
N SER A 362 9.85 9.20 18.73
CA SER A 362 8.43 9.08 18.41
C SER A 362 7.93 7.62 18.52
N VAL A 363 6.63 7.40 18.26
CA VAL A 363 6.03 6.06 18.18
C VAL A 363 6.76 5.16 17.16
N TRP A 364 7.24 5.74 16.06
CA TRP A 364 7.86 5.00 14.96
C TRP A 364 9.20 4.38 15.33
N GLU A 365 9.93 4.99 16.28
CA GLU A 365 11.15 4.41 16.85
C GLU A 365 10.83 3.16 17.66
N ARG A 366 9.86 3.25 18.59
CA ARG A 366 9.40 2.10 19.39
C ARG A 366 8.85 0.98 18.52
N MET A 367 8.17 1.32 17.42
CA MET A 367 7.65 0.36 16.46
C MET A 367 8.76 -0.31 15.62
N VAL A 368 9.81 0.41 15.21
CA VAL A 368 11.00 -0.18 14.57
C VAL A 368 11.75 -1.09 15.53
N ILE A 369 11.83 -0.74 16.81
CA ILE A 369 12.40 -1.59 17.87
C ILE A 369 11.56 -2.86 18.07
N ASP A 370 10.23 -2.75 18.14
CA ASP A 370 9.32 -3.89 18.26
C ASP A 370 9.42 -4.85 17.05
N ALA A 371 9.38 -4.30 15.82
CA ALA A 371 9.54 -5.08 14.60
C ALA A 371 10.88 -5.83 14.55
N LYS A 372 11.99 -5.20 14.97
CA LYS A 372 13.31 -5.85 15.08
C LYS A 372 13.33 -6.92 16.17
N ALA A 373 12.83 -6.61 17.37
CA ALA A 373 12.82 -7.53 18.51
C ALA A 373 11.97 -8.79 18.27
N ARG A 374 10.90 -8.66 17.47
CA ARG A 374 10.01 -9.76 17.09
C ARG A 374 10.44 -10.51 15.82
N GLY A 375 11.48 -10.05 15.12
CA GLY A 375 11.96 -10.67 13.87
C GLY A 375 11.11 -10.38 12.63
N PHE A 376 10.35 -9.28 12.62
CA PHE A 376 9.51 -8.83 11.51
C PHE A 376 10.10 -7.62 10.76
N PHE A 377 11.40 -7.36 10.88
CA PHE A 377 12.12 -6.32 10.15
C PHE A 377 12.93 -6.96 9.01
N TYR A 378 12.63 -6.57 7.76
CA TYR A 378 13.23 -7.12 6.53
C TYR A 378 13.73 -5.98 5.65
N ASN A 379 14.74 -6.21 4.79
CA ASN A 379 15.18 -5.20 3.83
C ASN A 379 14.52 -5.42 2.47
N ALA A 380 14.06 -4.36 1.81
CA ALA A 380 13.37 -4.48 0.52
C ALA A 380 14.25 -5.11 -0.57
N ASP A 381 15.58 -4.96 -0.51
CA ASP A 381 16.53 -5.55 -1.45
C ASP A 381 16.85 -7.04 -1.18
N GLU A 382 16.08 -7.69 -0.30
CA GLU A 382 16.05 -9.15 -0.12
C GLU A 382 15.06 -9.84 -1.08
N ASP A 383 14.09 -9.11 -1.64
CA ASP A 383 13.19 -9.59 -2.71
C ASP A 383 13.70 -9.09 -4.08
N GLU A 384 13.83 -9.99 -5.05
CA GLU A 384 14.45 -9.67 -6.34
C GLU A 384 13.63 -8.66 -7.17
N CYS A 385 12.29 -8.72 -7.11
CA CYS A 385 11.43 -7.76 -7.81
C CYS A 385 11.54 -6.37 -7.17
N LEU A 386 11.47 -6.29 -5.83
CA LEU A 386 11.62 -5.03 -5.11
C LEU A 386 13.00 -4.41 -5.33
N ALA A 387 14.07 -5.21 -5.35
CA ALA A 387 15.42 -4.76 -5.66
C ALA A 387 15.50 -4.13 -7.07
N GLN A 388 14.89 -4.78 -8.08
CA GLN A 388 14.82 -4.24 -9.44
C GLN A 388 14.02 -2.92 -9.51
N ALA A 389 12.87 -2.85 -8.82
CA ALA A 389 12.04 -1.65 -8.74
C ALA A 389 12.77 -0.46 -8.07
N ILE A 390 13.52 -0.72 -6.99
CA ILE A 390 14.37 0.27 -6.31
C ILE A 390 15.43 0.82 -7.27
N ILE A 391 16.15 -0.06 -7.98
CA ILE A 391 17.20 0.33 -8.94
C ILE A 391 16.61 1.18 -10.08
N ALA A 392 15.44 0.79 -10.62
CA ALA A 392 14.77 1.56 -11.66
C ALA A 392 14.41 2.98 -11.19
N ALA A 393 13.84 3.14 -9.99
CA ALA A 393 13.48 4.44 -9.43
C ALA A 393 14.70 5.35 -9.21
N LEU A 394 15.81 4.80 -8.73
CA LEU A 394 17.06 5.56 -8.51
C LEU A 394 17.70 6.02 -9.83
N ILE A 395 17.49 5.28 -10.92
CA ILE A 395 17.89 5.67 -12.28
C ILE A 395 16.95 6.75 -12.84
N GLU A 396 15.63 6.63 -12.64
CA GLU A 396 14.64 7.68 -13.02
C GLU A 396 15.00 9.05 -12.38
N VAL A 397 15.58 9.04 -11.18
CA VAL A 397 16.03 10.24 -10.41
C VAL A 397 17.44 10.73 -10.81
N GLY A 398 18.23 9.92 -11.53
CA GLY A 398 19.61 10.25 -11.89
C GLY A 398 20.62 10.19 -10.73
N LYS A 399 20.32 9.47 -9.64
CA LYS A 399 21.15 9.41 -8.42
C LYS A 399 22.00 8.13 -8.30
N THR A 400 22.63 7.71 -9.39
CA THR A 400 23.55 6.55 -9.41
C THR A 400 24.78 6.74 -8.50
N ASP A 401 25.28 7.97 -8.34
CA ASP A 401 26.49 8.27 -7.54
C ASP A 401 26.30 8.05 -6.02
N HIS A 402 25.08 7.96 -5.50
CA HIS A 402 24.82 7.59 -4.10
C HIS A 402 24.78 6.07 -3.87
N PHE A 403 24.89 5.27 -4.92
CA PHE A 403 24.79 3.82 -4.85
C PHE A 403 26.05 3.17 -5.45
N PRO A 404 27.23 3.30 -4.78
CA PRO A 404 28.48 2.67 -5.22
C PRO A 404 28.39 1.14 -5.35
N ASN A 405 27.36 0.55 -4.74
CA ASN A 405 27.06 -0.88 -4.73
C ASN A 405 25.88 -1.27 -5.66
N ALA A 406 25.42 -0.43 -6.59
CA ALA A 406 24.24 -0.73 -7.42
C ALA A 406 24.41 -2.05 -8.19
N HIS A 407 25.64 -2.27 -8.66
CA HIS A 407 26.06 -3.51 -9.30
C HIS A 407 26.14 -4.69 -8.32
N LEU A 408 26.45 -4.49 -7.04
CA LEU A 408 26.41 -5.58 -6.05
C LEU A 408 24.99 -6.06 -5.76
N VAL A 409 23.96 -5.23 -5.99
CA VAL A 409 22.55 -5.66 -5.93
C VAL A 409 22.15 -6.37 -7.23
N LEU A 410 22.48 -5.80 -8.40
CA LEU A 410 22.27 -6.44 -9.72
C LEU A 410 22.99 -7.80 -9.87
N PHE A 411 24.11 -7.99 -9.17
CA PHE A 411 24.90 -9.23 -9.18
C PHE A 411 24.85 -9.99 -7.84
N LYS A 412 23.92 -9.66 -6.94
CA LYS A 412 23.76 -10.30 -5.60
C LYS A 412 23.45 -11.81 -5.71
N SER A 413 22.70 -12.17 -6.75
CA SER A 413 22.31 -13.54 -7.13
C SER A 413 23.18 -14.16 -8.24
N ALA A 414 24.11 -13.40 -8.83
CA ALA A 414 24.98 -13.90 -9.90
C ALA A 414 26.10 -14.80 -9.35
N ARG A 415 26.55 -15.77 -10.15
CA ARG A 415 27.65 -16.67 -9.76
C ARG A 415 29.01 -15.98 -9.58
N TRP A 416 29.17 -14.76 -10.09
CA TRP A 416 30.42 -14.02 -10.12
C TRP A 416 30.26 -12.63 -9.50
N LYS A 417 31.15 -12.29 -8.56
CA LYS A 417 31.25 -10.93 -8.02
C LYS A 417 32.05 -10.05 -8.98
N VAL A 418 31.37 -9.15 -9.68
CA VAL A 418 32.04 -8.15 -10.54
C VAL A 418 32.42 -6.93 -9.70
N SER A 419 33.72 -6.60 -9.65
CA SER A 419 34.27 -5.46 -8.91
C SER A 419 34.47 -4.26 -9.84
N PHE A 420 33.77 -3.17 -9.58
CA PHE A 420 33.83 -1.94 -10.38
C PHE A 420 34.71 -0.88 -9.70
N HIS A 421 35.46 -0.13 -10.51
CA HIS A 421 36.27 1.00 -10.04
C HIS A 421 35.37 2.22 -9.73
N ASN A 422 35.72 3.05 -8.74
CA ASN A 422 34.87 4.17 -8.27
C ASN A 422 34.51 5.22 -9.33
N GLY A 423 35.18 5.24 -10.50
CA GLY A 423 34.78 6.08 -11.63
C GLY A 423 33.60 5.53 -12.46
N PHE A 424 33.19 4.28 -12.25
CA PHE A 424 32.29 3.54 -13.14
C PHE A 424 30.86 4.09 -13.19
N SER A 425 30.33 4.67 -12.09
CA SER A 425 28.99 5.27 -12.06
C SER A 425 28.77 6.31 -13.17
N LYS A 426 29.83 7.03 -13.57
CA LYS A 426 29.84 8.04 -14.63
C LYS A 426 29.84 7.46 -16.06
N PHE A 427 30.14 6.16 -16.20
CA PHE A 427 30.14 5.41 -17.47
C PHE A 427 28.95 4.44 -17.60
N VAL A 428 28.22 4.15 -16.52
CA VAL A 428 27.05 3.24 -16.53
C VAL A 428 25.95 3.68 -17.51
N THR A 429 25.84 4.98 -17.78
CA THR A 429 24.89 5.55 -18.75
C THR A 429 25.22 5.22 -20.22
N ARG A 430 26.19 4.32 -20.51
CA ARG A 430 26.84 4.27 -21.84
C ARG A 430 27.22 2.93 -22.48
N ILE A 431 26.98 1.70 -22.02
CA ILE A 431 27.58 0.47 -22.66
C ILE A 431 26.57 -0.35 -23.50
N LYS A 432 26.86 -0.82 -24.74
CA LYS A 432 26.01 -1.73 -25.59
C LYS A 432 26.52 -3.16 -25.63
N THR A 433 27.76 -3.32 -26.05
CA THR A 433 28.27 -4.59 -26.55
C THR A 433 29.70 -4.77 -26.09
N MET A 434 30.04 -6.04 -25.86
CA MET A 434 31.33 -6.45 -25.33
C MET A 434 31.93 -7.46 -26.29
N GLU A 435 33.09 -7.13 -26.85
CA GLU A 435 33.86 -8.05 -27.68
C GLU A 435 35.16 -8.39 -26.95
N ILE A 436 35.49 -9.68 -26.96
CA ILE A 436 36.70 -10.22 -26.34
C ILE A 436 37.64 -10.58 -27.48
N TYR A 437 38.73 -9.83 -27.61
CA TYR A 437 39.80 -10.14 -28.55
C TYR A 437 40.89 -10.95 -27.85
N ILE A 438 41.36 -11.98 -28.56
CA ILE A 438 42.60 -12.68 -28.25
C ILE A 438 43.63 -12.12 -29.22
N LEU A 439 44.58 -11.35 -28.72
CA LEU A 439 45.70 -10.84 -29.50
C LEU A 439 46.92 -11.70 -29.24
N GLU A 440 47.51 -12.22 -30.30
CA GLU A 440 48.76 -12.97 -30.27
C GLU A 440 49.85 -12.12 -30.93
N GLU A 441 50.75 -11.57 -30.11
CA GLU A 441 51.93 -10.85 -30.57
C GLU A 441 53.16 -11.45 -29.88
N ASN A 442 54.22 -11.72 -30.66
CA ASN A 442 55.51 -12.22 -30.16
C ASN A 442 55.38 -13.45 -29.22
N ALA A 443 54.56 -14.43 -29.62
CA ALA A 443 54.25 -15.66 -28.86
C ALA A 443 53.63 -15.46 -27.46
N CYS A 444 53.12 -14.25 -27.16
CA CYS A 444 52.36 -13.94 -25.96
C CYS A 444 50.88 -13.76 -26.31
N ILE A 445 49.99 -14.37 -25.53
CA ILE A 445 48.54 -14.25 -25.69
C ILE A 445 48.00 -13.18 -24.72
N PHE A 446 47.45 -12.11 -25.27
CA PHE A 446 46.81 -11.03 -24.52
C PHE A 446 45.28 -11.11 -24.62
N GLN A 447 44.61 -11.20 -23.48
CA GLN A 447 43.16 -11.08 -23.40
C GLN A 447 42.78 -9.59 -23.31
N VAL A 448 42.29 -9.03 -24.42
CA VAL A 448 41.88 -7.61 -24.49
C VAL A 448 40.36 -7.52 -24.50
N LEU A 449 39.80 -7.08 -23.37
CA LEU A 449 38.38 -6.82 -23.20
C LEU A 449 38.05 -5.43 -23.78
N LYS A 450 37.33 -5.35 -24.90
CA LYS A 450 37.02 -4.07 -25.56
C LYS A 450 35.52 -3.78 -25.47
N VAL A 451 35.19 -2.67 -24.81
CA VAL A 451 33.82 -2.26 -24.47
C VAL A 451 33.40 -1.06 -25.33
N TRP A 452 32.20 -1.09 -25.93
CA TRP A 452 31.62 -0.01 -26.76
C TRP A 452 30.10 0.22 -26.46
N ASP A 453 29.48 1.30 -26.97
CA ASP A 453 28.44 2.09 -26.23
C ASP A 453 26.88 1.87 -26.47
N LEU A 454 26.05 2.02 -25.39
CA LEU A 454 24.58 2.36 -25.19
C LEU A 454 23.36 1.34 -25.22
N LEU A 455 23.30 0.27 -24.40
CA LEU A 455 22.22 -0.77 -24.40
C LEU A 455 20.86 -0.30 -23.80
N PRO A 456 19.73 -0.92 -24.18
CA PRO A 456 18.49 -0.90 -23.41
C PRO A 456 18.49 -1.85 -22.19
N LEU A 457 17.84 -1.41 -21.11
CA LEU A 457 17.72 -2.12 -19.84
C LEU A 457 17.02 -3.49 -19.92
N SER A 458 16.16 -3.69 -20.92
CA SER A 458 15.43 -4.94 -21.19
C SER A 458 16.32 -6.16 -21.44
N GLU A 459 17.59 -5.96 -21.78
CA GLU A 459 18.52 -7.04 -22.12
C GLU A 459 19.59 -7.30 -21.04
N ILE A 460 19.60 -6.56 -19.92
CA ILE A 460 20.62 -6.74 -18.88
C ILE A 460 20.51 -8.11 -18.18
N SER A 461 19.30 -8.65 -18.01
CA SER A 461 19.10 -10.04 -17.55
C SER A 461 19.68 -11.06 -18.54
N ASN A 462 19.62 -10.77 -19.85
CA ASN A 462 20.22 -11.61 -20.88
C ASN A 462 21.75 -11.47 -20.88
N LEU A 463 22.30 -10.27 -20.64
CA LEU A 463 23.74 -10.06 -20.49
C LEU A 463 24.31 -10.88 -19.32
N ALA A 464 23.66 -10.90 -18.16
CA ALA A 464 24.10 -11.72 -17.03
C ALA A 464 24.10 -13.23 -17.38
N LYS A 465 23.06 -13.72 -18.05
CA LYS A 465 22.96 -15.12 -18.52
C LYS A 465 24.00 -15.44 -19.60
N LEU A 466 24.24 -14.53 -20.54
CA LEU A 466 25.26 -14.65 -21.58
C LEU A 466 26.68 -14.69 -20.99
N VAL A 467 26.95 -13.87 -19.98
CA VAL A 467 28.21 -13.88 -19.22
C VAL A 467 28.41 -15.25 -18.55
N ASP A 468 27.42 -15.80 -17.84
CA ASP A 468 27.54 -17.13 -17.22
C ASP A 468 27.70 -18.25 -18.28
N ILE A 469 26.99 -18.19 -19.41
CA ILE A 469 27.13 -19.13 -20.54
C ILE A 469 28.50 -19.03 -21.22
N PHE A 470 29.10 -17.84 -21.27
CA PHE A 470 30.41 -17.62 -21.88
C PHE A 470 31.55 -18.04 -20.94
N TYR A 471 31.50 -17.65 -19.67
CA TYR A 471 32.50 -18.04 -18.68
C TYR A 471 32.44 -19.54 -18.32
N GLY A 472 31.27 -20.17 -18.44
CA GLY A 472 31.11 -21.63 -18.33
C GLY A 472 31.85 -22.46 -19.38
N LYS A 473 32.53 -21.84 -20.36
CA LYS A 473 33.36 -22.50 -21.37
C LYS A 473 34.83 -22.64 -20.98
N TYR A 474 35.30 -21.95 -19.94
CA TYR A 474 36.68 -22.02 -19.47
C TYR A 474 36.86 -23.13 -18.42
N SER A 475 38.05 -23.75 -18.40
CA SER A 475 38.37 -24.79 -17.42
C SER A 475 38.65 -24.22 -16.03
N GLY A 476 38.52 -25.05 -15.00
CA GLY A 476 38.82 -24.65 -13.61
C GLY A 476 40.23 -24.10 -13.42
N ASP A 477 41.22 -24.62 -14.16
CA ASP A 477 42.61 -24.15 -14.11
C ASP A 477 42.80 -22.80 -14.80
N GLN A 478 42.14 -22.56 -15.94
CA GLN A 478 42.13 -21.24 -16.57
C GLN A 478 41.52 -20.19 -15.61
N ILE A 479 40.40 -20.54 -14.97
CA ILE A 479 39.71 -19.69 -13.98
C ILE A 479 40.56 -19.48 -12.72
N ASN A 480 41.39 -20.45 -12.31
CA ASN A 480 42.29 -20.32 -11.17
C ASN A 480 43.53 -19.45 -11.48
N ARG A 481 44.09 -19.52 -12.69
CA ARG A 481 45.19 -18.63 -13.13
C ARG A 481 44.76 -17.15 -13.06
N CYS A 482 43.52 -16.83 -13.42
CA CYS A 482 42.95 -15.48 -13.31
C CYS A 482 42.74 -14.94 -11.88
N LYS A 483 42.98 -15.74 -10.83
CA LYS A 483 42.90 -15.30 -9.42
C LYS A 483 44.25 -14.85 -8.86
N LEU A 484 45.35 -15.16 -9.56
CA LEU A 484 46.70 -14.76 -9.18
C LEU A 484 46.87 -13.24 -9.34
N ARG A 485 47.53 -12.60 -8.38
CA ARG A 485 47.81 -11.15 -8.38
C ARG A 485 49.31 -10.95 -8.29
N HIS A 486 49.89 -10.27 -9.28
CA HIS A 486 51.27 -9.82 -9.24
C HIS A 486 51.33 -8.33 -8.90
N PHE A 487 52.44 -7.90 -8.30
CA PHE A 487 52.63 -6.54 -7.82
C PHE A 487 54.05 -6.06 -8.11
N GLU A 488 54.17 -4.93 -8.81
CA GLU A 488 55.43 -4.20 -8.97
C GLU A 488 55.39 -3.00 -8.02
N GLY A 489 56.13 -3.11 -6.91
CA GLY A 489 56.02 -2.17 -5.80
C GLY A 489 54.59 -2.11 -5.26
N ASN A 490 53.94 -0.95 -5.41
CA ASN A 490 52.57 -0.72 -4.94
C ASN A 490 51.49 -0.93 -6.03
N LEU A 491 51.87 -1.22 -7.28
CA LEU A 491 50.96 -1.37 -8.41
C LEU A 491 50.65 -2.85 -8.66
N GLN A 492 49.37 -3.22 -8.67
CA GLN A 492 48.95 -4.56 -9.10
C GLN A 492 49.02 -4.63 -10.63
N VAL A 493 49.89 -5.50 -11.15
CA VAL A 493 50.14 -5.64 -12.60
C VAL A 493 49.58 -6.97 -13.14
N PRO A 494 49.26 -7.08 -14.45
CA PRO A 494 48.80 -8.33 -15.05
C PRO A 494 49.85 -9.44 -14.98
N MET A 495 49.40 -10.68 -14.86
CA MET A 495 50.23 -11.88 -15.06
C MET A 495 50.30 -12.24 -16.55
N THR A 496 51.49 -12.58 -17.04
CA THR A 496 51.71 -13.12 -18.39
C THR A 496 52.06 -14.61 -18.31
N TRP A 497 51.61 -15.41 -19.28
CA TRP A 497 51.87 -16.85 -19.33
C TRP A 497 52.39 -17.30 -20.70
N SER A 498 53.41 -18.18 -20.70
CA SER A 498 53.85 -18.87 -21.92
C SER A 498 52.87 -19.96 -22.35
N VAL A 499 52.55 -20.00 -23.63
CA VAL A 499 51.60 -20.94 -24.27
C VAL A 499 52.03 -22.40 -24.11
N HIS A 500 53.32 -22.67 -23.91
CA HIS A 500 53.88 -24.02 -23.74
C HIS A 500 54.18 -24.40 -22.28
N SER A 501 53.63 -23.68 -21.30
CA SER A 501 53.72 -24.01 -19.86
C SER A 501 52.83 -25.19 -19.45
N ASN A 502 53.10 -26.36 -20.04
CA ASN A 502 52.39 -27.63 -19.80
C ASN A 502 53.32 -28.75 -19.29
N GLU A 503 54.37 -28.38 -18.54
CA GLU A 503 55.33 -29.29 -17.93
C GLU A 503 55.60 -28.92 -16.46
N HIS A 504 55.90 -29.94 -15.65
CA HIS A 504 56.30 -29.76 -14.26
C HIS A 504 57.78 -29.40 -14.16
N SER A 505 58.08 -28.20 -13.66
CA SER A 505 59.37 -27.91 -13.06
C SER A 505 59.20 -27.08 -11.78
N LYS A 506 60.00 -27.41 -10.77
CA LYS A 506 60.48 -26.44 -9.79
C LYS A 506 61.74 -25.84 -10.40
N ASP A 507 61.95 -24.53 -10.26
CA ASP A 507 63.24 -23.90 -9.95
C ASP A 507 63.06 -22.36 -9.84
N ASP A 508 64.14 -21.65 -9.54
CA ASP A 508 64.15 -20.30 -8.94
C ASP A 508 63.95 -19.16 -9.98
N PRO A 509 63.02 -18.20 -9.78
CA PRO A 509 62.74 -17.14 -10.77
C PRO A 509 63.90 -16.16 -11.08
N VAL A 510 65.00 -16.20 -10.33
CA VAL A 510 66.05 -15.16 -10.38
C VAL A 510 66.91 -15.22 -11.66
N GLU A 511 67.13 -16.40 -12.25
CA GLU A 511 68.14 -16.56 -13.31
C GLU A 511 67.68 -16.05 -14.69
N PHE A 512 66.36 -16.04 -14.98
CA PHE A 512 65.83 -15.68 -16.30
C PHE A 512 65.90 -14.18 -16.63
N LEU A 513 65.93 -13.30 -15.62
CA LEU A 513 65.87 -11.84 -15.81
C LEU A 513 67.22 -11.22 -16.24
N SER A 514 68.32 -11.96 -16.15
CA SER A 514 69.67 -11.42 -16.38
C SER A 514 70.05 -11.21 -17.85
N ILE A 515 69.20 -11.60 -18.81
CA ILE A 515 69.53 -11.61 -20.25
C ILE A 515 68.80 -10.52 -21.05
N GLN A 516 67.59 -10.07 -20.65
CA GLN A 516 66.82 -9.10 -21.46
C GLN A 516 67.15 -7.61 -21.22
N PHE A 517 67.86 -7.25 -20.15
CA PHE A 517 68.24 -5.84 -19.87
C PHE A 517 69.42 -5.31 -20.72
N ALA A 518 69.90 -6.09 -21.70
CA ALA A 518 70.98 -5.67 -22.60
C ALA A 518 70.55 -4.72 -23.73
N SER A 519 69.24 -4.52 -23.95
CA SER A 519 68.74 -3.81 -25.14
C SER A 519 67.43 -3.04 -24.93
N LEU A 520 67.51 -1.86 -24.32
CA LEU A 520 66.68 -0.69 -24.66
C LEU A 520 67.32 0.56 -24.01
N ASN A 521 67.92 1.42 -24.84
CA ASN A 521 68.53 2.67 -24.39
C ASN A 521 67.48 3.79 -24.23
N LEU A 522 67.81 4.76 -23.38
CA LEU A 522 67.14 6.05 -23.28
C LEU A 522 67.11 6.79 -24.64
N LEU A 523 66.05 7.57 -24.86
CA LEU A 523 66.15 8.99 -25.20
C LEU A 523 64.78 9.68 -25.04
N ASP A 524 64.80 10.76 -24.25
CA ASP A 524 63.82 11.85 -24.05
C ASP A 524 62.30 11.53 -24.01
#